data_AF-A0AAF0VMC9-F1
#
_entry.id   AF-A0AAF0VMC9-F1
#
_cell.length_a   1.000
_cell.length_b   1.000
_cell.length_c   1.000
_cell.angle_alpha   90.00
_cell.angle_beta   90.00
_cell.angle_gamma   90.00
#
_symmetry.space_group_name_H-M   'P 1'
#
loop_
_entity.id
_entity.type
_entity.pdbx_description
1 polymer ?
#
loop_
_entity_poly.entity_id
_entity_poly.type
_entity_poly.pdbx_seq_one_letter_code
_entity_poly.pdbx_strand_id
1 'polypeptide(L)'
;MIDIDEALPILPRELTDIPDAVRRVGPPQIPHIAAPYAARPVDPDTDAELISEWMNLPHLAEAWEYAWPPERWRLYLKAQLAGSFSRPFLTSRKGEDIGYVELYRAAKDSIATRYDADPHDLGMHAAIADTKLVNRGIAPLMLPRLMKDMFALEPECRRIMFDPDHRNIGARRLVEYVGATFLGEHQMANRTMALYVFPRTPEDIPAHK
;
A
#
# COMPACT_ATOMS: atom_id res chain seq x y z
N MET A 1 -28.53 14.96 0.13
CA MET A 1 -29.04 13.59 0.34
C MET A 1 -28.26 12.73 -0.63
N ILE A 2 -27.27 12.01 -0.12
CA ILE A 2 -26.53 11.03 -0.93
C ILE A 2 -27.45 9.82 -0.98
N ASP A 3 -27.80 9.38 -2.20
CA ASP A 3 -28.57 8.16 -2.42
C ASP A 3 -27.89 6.98 -1.68
N ILE A 4 -28.66 6.29 -0.85
CA ILE A 4 -28.19 5.22 0.04
C ILE A 4 -28.13 3.86 -0.68
N ASP A 5 -28.42 3.82 -1.99
CA ASP A 5 -28.69 2.55 -2.70
C ASP A 5 -27.47 1.87 -3.35
N GLU A 6 -26.26 2.32 -3.03
CA GLU A 6 -25.06 1.47 -3.13
C GLU A 6 -24.04 2.01 -2.12
N ALA A 7 -24.11 1.55 -0.87
CA ALA A 7 -23.03 1.80 0.08
C ALA A 7 -21.76 1.14 -0.49
N LEU A 8 -20.92 1.94 -1.17
CA LEU A 8 -19.64 1.48 -1.69
C LEU A 8 -18.91 0.73 -0.56
N PRO A 9 -18.31 -0.42 -0.85
CA PRO A 9 -17.56 -1.16 0.16
C PRO A 9 -16.52 -0.24 0.80
N ILE A 10 -16.47 -0.25 2.14
CA ILE A 10 -15.51 0.61 2.88
C ILE A 10 -14.09 0.28 2.42
N LEU A 11 -13.76 -0.99 2.25
CA LEU A 11 -12.47 -1.46 1.71
C LEU A 11 -12.69 -2.00 0.28
N PRO A 12 -12.66 -1.15 -0.77
CA PRO A 12 -13.09 -1.55 -2.10
C PRO A 12 -12.19 -2.58 -2.78
N ARG A 13 -10.97 -2.77 -2.26
CA ARG A 13 -9.99 -3.72 -2.80
C ARG A 13 -9.95 -5.06 -2.07
N GLU A 14 -10.58 -5.16 -0.90
CA GLU A 14 -10.55 -6.39 -0.09
C GLU A 14 -11.42 -7.47 -0.73
N LEU A 15 -10.82 -8.63 -1.00
CA LEU A 15 -11.52 -9.84 -1.43
C LEU A 15 -12.06 -10.59 -0.21
N THR A 16 -13.36 -10.86 -0.21
CA THR A 16 -14.05 -11.56 0.89
C THR A 16 -14.26 -13.06 0.61
N ASP A 17 -14.42 -13.42 -0.67
CA ASP A 17 -14.41 -14.80 -1.15
C ASP A 17 -12.98 -15.23 -1.45
N ILE A 18 -12.34 -15.82 -0.45
CA ILE A 18 -10.93 -16.23 -0.47
C ILE A 18 -10.75 -17.61 0.16
N PRO A 19 -9.75 -18.41 -0.29
CA PRO A 19 -9.44 -19.70 0.31
C PRO A 19 -9.10 -19.60 1.80
N ASP A 20 -9.41 -20.66 2.55
CA ASP A 20 -9.11 -20.78 3.98
C ASP A 20 -7.65 -20.51 4.32
N ALA A 21 -6.72 -20.95 3.48
CA ALA A 21 -5.29 -20.72 3.68
C ALA A 21 -4.96 -19.22 3.73
N VAL A 22 -5.56 -18.42 2.83
CA VAL A 22 -5.40 -16.96 2.80
C VAL A 22 -6.12 -16.30 3.97
N ARG A 23 -7.34 -16.77 4.29
CA ARG A 23 -8.15 -16.21 5.39
C ARG A 23 -7.46 -16.31 6.75
N ARG A 24 -6.72 -17.39 6.99
CA ARG A 24 -6.01 -17.64 8.26
C ARG A 24 -4.77 -16.77 8.45
N VAL A 25 -4.19 -16.21 7.38
CA VAL A 25 -3.03 -15.32 7.49
C VAL A 25 -3.44 -14.06 8.23
N GLY A 26 -2.70 -13.72 9.28
CA GLY A 26 -2.96 -12.54 10.09
C GLY A 26 -2.75 -11.22 9.33
N PRO A 27 -3.06 -10.08 9.96
CA PRO A 27 -2.66 -8.79 9.40
C PRO A 27 -1.14 -8.69 9.20
N PRO A 28 -0.68 -7.85 8.27
CA PRO A 28 0.75 -7.61 8.10
C PRO A 28 1.34 -6.87 9.32
N GLN A 29 2.63 -7.05 9.58
CA GLN A 29 3.32 -6.33 10.64
C GLN A 29 3.88 -4.98 10.16
N ILE A 30 3.70 -3.92 10.95
CA ILE A 30 4.24 -2.60 10.64
C ILE A 30 5.76 -2.62 10.83
N PRO A 31 6.55 -2.21 9.83
CA PRO A 31 8.00 -2.23 9.92
C PRO A 31 8.52 -1.22 10.95
N HIS A 32 9.62 -1.56 11.61
CA HIS A 32 10.42 -0.64 12.39
C HIS A 32 11.55 -0.09 11.52
N ILE A 33 11.70 1.24 11.52
CA ILE A 33 12.80 1.91 10.82
C ILE A 33 13.65 2.67 11.81
N ALA A 34 14.97 2.56 11.64
CA ALA A 34 15.93 3.20 12.53
C ALA A 34 15.89 4.73 12.41
N ALA A 35 16.18 5.40 13.52
CA ALA A 35 16.35 6.84 13.59
C ALA A 35 17.33 7.35 12.49
N PRO A 36 17.10 8.55 11.92
CA PRO A 36 16.14 9.56 12.35
C PRO A 36 14.73 9.36 11.78
N TYR A 37 14.43 8.20 11.22
CA TYR A 37 13.09 7.86 10.73
C TYR A 37 12.34 7.03 11.76
N ALA A 38 11.01 7.04 11.68
CA ALA A 38 10.16 6.13 12.45
C ALA A 38 8.92 5.76 11.65
N ALA A 39 8.29 4.66 12.02
CA ALA A 39 6.98 4.25 11.53
C ALA A 39 6.08 4.01 12.75
N ARG A 40 4.84 4.50 12.68
CA ARG A 40 3.84 4.33 13.74
C ARG A 40 2.50 3.93 13.14
N PRO A 41 1.72 3.06 13.81
CA PRO A 41 0.34 2.81 13.40
C PRO A 41 -0.45 4.12 13.31
N VAL A 42 -1.39 4.18 12.37
CA VAL A 42 -2.36 5.27 12.29
C VAL A 42 -3.38 5.16 13.42
N ASP A 43 -3.74 6.29 14.01
CA ASP A 43 -4.92 6.46 14.86
C ASP A 43 -6.04 7.11 14.02
N PRO A 44 -7.14 6.39 13.71
CA PRO A 44 -8.21 6.92 12.88
C PRO A 44 -8.90 8.17 13.44
N ASP A 45 -8.89 8.37 14.76
CA ASP A 45 -9.59 9.48 15.37
C ASP A 45 -8.75 10.78 15.34
N THR A 46 -7.42 10.68 15.29
CA THR A 46 -6.52 11.84 15.28
C THR A 46 -5.80 12.09 13.95
N ASP A 47 -5.59 11.07 13.12
CA ASP A 47 -4.80 11.18 11.89
C ASP A 47 -5.66 11.29 10.62
N ALA A 48 -6.98 11.04 10.70
CA ALA A 48 -7.86 11.06 9.53
C ALA A 48 -7.88 12.42 8.83
N GLU A 49 -7.86 13.52 9.59
CA GLU A 49 -7.78 14.89 9.07
C GLU A 49 -6.49 15.11 8.28
N LEU A 50 -5.34 14.72 8.85
CA LEU A 50 -4.04 14.87 8.21
C LEU A 50 -3.94 14.05 6.92
N ILE A 51 -4.37 12.79 6.96
CA ILE A 51 -4.34 11.90 5.79
C ILE A 51 -5.30 12.42 4.72
N SER A 52 -6.49 12.90 5.11
CA SER A 52 -7.43 13.53 4.20
C SER A 52 -6.82 14.76 3.53
N GLU A 53 -6.15 15.64 4.28
CA GLU A 53 -5.47 16.82 3.72
C GLU A 53 -4.43 16.39 2.67
N TRP A 54 -3.58 15.42 2.99
CA TRP A 54 -2.56 14.92 2.07
C TRP A 54 -3.16 14.30 0.81
N MET A 55 -4.19 13.46 0.97
CA MET A 55 -4.80 12.74 -0.14
C MET A 55 -5.63 13.63 -1.07
N ASN A 56 -5.94 14.85 -0.64
CA ASN A 56 -6.53 15.91 -1.47
C ASN A 56 -5.47 16.78 -2.18
N LEU A 57 -4.17 16.60 -1.92
CA LEU A 57 -3.13 17.27 -2.70
C LEU A 57 -3.16 16.76 -4.15
N PRO A 58 -3.03 17.65 -5.17
CA PRO A 58 -3.25 17.27 -6.57
C PRO A 58 -2.47 16.03 -7.03
N HIS A 59 -1.20 15.90 -6.64
CA HIS A 59 -0.36 14.77 -7.04
C HIS A 59 -0.74 13.44 -6.35
N LEU A 60 -1.32 13.50 -5.15
CA LEU A 60 -1.83 12.31 -4.46
C LEU A 60 -3.25 11.97 -4.89
N ALA A 61 -4.11 12.97 -5.12
CA ALA A 61 -5.44 12.77 -5.66
C ALA A 61 -5.39 12.06 -7.04
N GLU A 62 -4.45 12.45 -7.91
CA GLU A 62 -4.23 11.80 -9.20
C GLU A 62 -3.69 10.37 -9.05
N ALA A 63 -2.80 10.12 -8.07
CA ALA A 63 -2.15 8.83 -7.91
C ALA A 63 -2.96 7.80 -7.11
N TRP A 64 -3.78 8.25 -6.15
CA TRP A 64 -4.53 7.42 -5.22
C TRP A 64 -6.04 7.41 -5.47
N GLU A 65 -6.59 8.42 -6.16
CA GLU A 65 -8.02 8.59 -6.43
C GLU A 65 -8.90 8.73 -5.15
N TYR A 66 -8.28 8.87 -3.97
CA TYR A 66 -8.93 8.90 -2.65
C TYR A 66 -8.97 10.32 -2.06
N ALA A 67 -9.34 11.31 -2.88
CA ALA A 67 -9.61 12.68 -2.44
C ALA A 67 -10.93 12.77 -1.66
N TRP A 68 -10.99 12.05 -0.55
CA TRP A 68 -12.16 11.89 0.32
C TRP A 68 -12.11 12.89 1.47
N PRO A 69 -13.27 13.20 2.09
CA PRO A 69 -13.29 14.00 3.31
C PRO A 69 -12.82 13.18 4.53
N PRO A 70 -12.44 13.85 5.65
CA PRO A 70 -11.91 13.19 6.84
C PRO A 70 -12.84 12.10 7.43
N GLU A 71 -14.16 12.27 7.34
CA GLU A 71 -15.13 11.30 7.87
C GLU A 71 -15.02 9.96 7.14
N ARG A 72 -14.82 9.99 5.82
CA ARG A 72 -14.63 8.77 5.03
C ARG A 72 -13.27 8.14 5.31
N TRP A 73 -12.21 8.94 5.44
CA TRP A 73 -10.90 8.44 5.86
C TRP A 73 -10.94 7.76 7.23
N ARG A 74 -11.63 8.35 8.21
CA ARG A 74 -11.81 7.75 9.54
C ARG A 74 -12.48 6.38 9.46
N LEU A 75 -13.55 6.25 8.68
CA LEU A 75 -14.23 4.95 8.49
C LEU A 75 -13.34 3.94 7.78
N TYR A 76 -12.63 4.37 6.74
CA TYR A 76 -11.68 3.54 5.99
C TYR A 76 -10.56 2.98 6.90
N LEU A 77 -9.90 3.84 7.66
CA LEU A 77 -8.83 3.49 8.58
C LEU A 77 -9.32 2.54 9.69
N LYS A 78 -10.51 2.80 10.25
CA LYS A 78 -11.15 1.90 11.23
C LYS A 78 -11.39 0.50 10.65
N ALA A 79 -11.88 0.42 9.41
CA ALA A 79 -12.10 -0.86 8.75
C ALA A 79 -10.78 -1.63 8.50
N GLN A 80 -9.72 -0.94 8.04
CA GLN A 80 -8.41 -1.57 7.86
C GLN A 80 -7.88 -2.16 9.17
N LEU A 81 -7.94 -1.38 10.26
CA LEU A 81 -7.43 -1.80 11.58
C LEU A 81 -8.27 -2.92 12.22
N ALA A 82 -9.59 -2.94 12.00
CA ALA A 82 -10.47 -3.99 12.48
C ALA A 82 -10.24 -5.34 11.75
N GLY A 83 -9.82 -5.27 10.47
CA GLY A 83 -9.60 -6.44 9.63
C GLY A 83 -8.20 -7.06 9.76
N SER A 84 -7.95 -8.05 8.89
CA SER A 84 -6.65 -8.71 8.69
C SER A 84 -6.06 -8.46 7.29
N PHE A 85 -6.65 -7.53 6.55
CA PHE A 85 -6.29 -7.21 5.18
C PHE A 85 -5.14 -6.22 5.09
N SER A 86 -5.27 -5.07 5.76
CA SER A 86 -4.33 -3.94 5.64
C SER A 86 -3.93 -3.38 7.00
N ARG A 87 -2.73 -2.80 7.09
CA ARG A 87 -2.26 -2.02 8.22
C ARG A 87 -1.77 -0.65 7.74
N PRO A 88 -2.55 0.43 8.00
CA PRO A 88 -2.12 1.78 7.72
C PRO A 88 -1.13 2.27 8.78
N PHE A 89 -0.06 2.92 8.34
CA PHE A 89 0.92 3.55 9.23
C PHE A 89 1.47 4.84 8.64
N LEU A 90 1.91 5.73 9.52
CA LEU A 90 2.62 6.94 9.16
C LEU A 90 4.12 6.72 9.30
N THR A 91 4.87 7.34 8.38
CA THR A 91 6.32 7.43 8.43
C THR A 91 6.72 8.85 8.79
N SER A 92 7.69 8.99 9.66
CA SER A 92 8.17 10.29 10.14
C SER A 92 9.68 10.43 9.98
N ARG A 93 10.16 11.68 10.00
CA ARG A 93 11.58 12.04 10.01
C ARG A 93 11.80 13.08 11.09
N LYS A 94 12.67 12.78 12.06
CA LYS A 94 12.96 13.65 13.21
C LYS A 94 11.69 14.07 13.97
N GLY A 95 10.70 13.17 14.04
CA GLY A 95 9.44 13.40 14.76
C GLY A 95 8.33 14.07 13.93
N GLU A 96 8.61 14.52 12.71
CA GLU A 96 7.60 15.08 11.81
C GLU A 96 7.08 13.99 10.86
N ASP A 97 5.76 13.79 10.80
CA ASP A 97 5.14 12.85 9.86
C ASP A 97 5.30 13.37 8.42
N ILE A 98 5.80 12.50 7.53
CA ILE A 98 6.16 12.85 6.15
C ILE A 98 5.49 11.98 5.09
N GLY A 99 4.90 10.86 5.48
CA GLY A 99 4.27 9.95 4.54
C GLY A 99 3.32 8.97 5.19
N TYR A 100 2.39 8.47 4.39
CA TYR A 100 1.38 7.50 4.74
C TYR A 100 1.60 6.22 3.92
N VAL A 101 1.48 5.06 4.56
CA VAL A 101 1.68 3.77 3.91
C VAL A 101 0.56 2.82 4.27
N GLU A 102 0.06 2.11 3.28
CA GLU A 102 -0.80 0.94 3.44
C GLU A 102 0.02 -0.31 3.11
N LEU A 103 0.28 -1.13 4.12
CA LEU A 103 0.82 -2.47 3.92
C LEU A 103 -0.33 -3.47 4.00
N TYR A 104 -0.49 -4.30 2.98
CA TYR A 104 -1.64 -5.20 2.87
C TYR A 104 -1.22 -6.63 2.48
N ARG A 105 -2.08 -7.61 2.79
CA ARG A 105 -1.95 -8.98 2.29
C ARG A 105 -2.40 -9.02 0.85
N ALA A 106 -1.47 -9.18 -0.08
CA ALA A 106 -1.74 -9.11 -1.51
C ALA A 106 -2.71 -10.20 -1.98
N ALA A 107 -2.69 -11.39 -1.37
CA ALA A 107 -3.65 -12.47 -1.63
C ALA A 107 -5.10 -12.15 -1.18
N LYS A 108 -5.30 -11.13 -0.35
CA LYS A 108 -6.61 -10.60 0.07
C LYS A 108 -7.00 -9.35 -0.71
N ASP A 109 -6.15 -8.87 -1.63
CA ASP A 109 -6.42 -7.72 -2.47
C ASP A 109 -6.89 -8.16 -3.86
N SER A 110 -7.69 -7.33 -4.52
CA SER A 110 -8.07 -7.46 -5.92
C SER A 110 -6.92 -7.79 -6.89
N ILE A 111 -5.68 -7.37 -6.59
CA ILE A 111 -4.50 -7.70 -7.41
C ILE A 111 -4.17 -9.20 -7.45
N ALA A 112 -4.63 -10.00 -6.47
CA ALA A 112 -4.44 -11.45 -6.43
C ALA A 112 -5.04 -12.17 -7.65
N THR A 113 -5.97 -11.52 -8.35
CA THR A 113 -6.59 -12.04 -9.57
C THR A 113 -5.69 -11.94 -10.80
N ARG A 114 -4.54 -11.25 -10.70
CA ARG A 114 -3.66 -10.90 -11.84
C ARG A 114 -2.33 -11.64 -11.86
N TYR A 115 -2.06 -12.44 -10.84
CA TYR A 115 -0.86 -13.27 -10.74
C TYR A 115 -1.10 -14.46 -9.80
N ASP A 116 -0.17 -15.41 -9.75
CA ASP A 116 -0.23 -16.52 -8.79
C ASP A 116 0.22 -16.09 -7.39
N ALA A 117 -0.75 -15.57 -6.62
CA ALA A 117 -0.54 -15.00 -5.29
C ALA A 117 -0.31 -16.08 -4.22
N ASP A 118 0.76 -15.93 -3.46
CA ASP A 118 0.99 -16.70 -2.23
C ASP A 118 0.23 -16.05 -1.06
N PRO A 119 -0.33 -16.84 -0.11
CA PRO A 119 -1.04 -16.30 1.07
C PRO A 119 -0.28 -15.24 1.87
N HIS A 120 1.05 -15.28 1.87
CA HIS A 120 1.92 -14.36 2.63
C HIS A 120 2.47 -13.20 1.81
N ASP A 121 2.13 -13.10 0.53
CA ASP A 121 2.55 -11.97 -0.32
C ASP A 121 2.06 -10.65 0.31
N LEU A 122 2.97 -9.69 0.41
CA LEU A 122 2.66 -8.35 0.87
C LEU A 122 2.47 -7.45 -0.34
N GLY A 123 1.60 -6.45 -0.23
CA GLY A 123 1.55 -5.33 -1.16
C GLY A 123 1.68 -4.02 -0.41
N MET A 124 2.18 -2.98 -1.09
CA MET A 124 2.39 -1.69 -0.45
C MET A 124 1.95 -0.51 -1.32
N HIS A 125 1.18 0.39 -0.73
CA HIS A 125 0.93 1.73 -1.27
C HIS A 125 1.61 2.77 -0.38
N ALA A 126 2.29 3.74 -0.97
CA ALA A 126 2.99 4.79 -0.22
C ALA A 126 2.68 6.18 -0.80
N ALA A 127 2.38 7.11 0.09
CA ALA A 127 2.14 8.52 -0.21
C ALA A 127 3.13 9.38 0.57
N ILE A 128 3.71 10.38 -0.10
CA ILE A 128 4.54 11.40 0.52
C ILE A 128 3.88 12.74 0.21
N ALA A 129 3.53 13.47 1.27
CA ALA A 129 2.79 14.73 1.13
C ALA A 129 3.67 15.86 0.58
N ASP A 130 4.87 16.04 1.14
CA ASP A 130 5.77 17.11 0.73
C ASP A 130 6.51 16.75 -0.57
N THR A 131 6.13 17.41 -1.66
CA THR A 131 6.77 17.27 -2.98
C THR A 131 8.24 17.66 -2.96
N LYS A 132 8.70 18.53 -2.05
CA LYS A 132 10.13 18.83 -1.88
C LYS A 132 10.90 17.62 -1.37
N LEU A 133 10.31 16.81 -0.50
CA LEU A 133 10.91 15.56 -0.04
C LEU A 133 10.93 14.52 -1.15
N VAL A 134 9.85 14.42 -1.93
CA VAL A 134 9.80 13.57 -3.14
C VAL A 134 10.94 13.92 -4.07
N ASN A 135 11.09 15.20 -4.42
CA ASN A 135 12.13 15.69 -5.34
C ASN A 135 13.55 15.56 -4.78
N ARG A 136 13.71 15.40 -3.46
CA ARG A 136 15.00 15.14 -2.79
C ARG A 136 15.29 13.66 -2.61
N GLY A 137 14.48 12.76 -3.18
CA GLY A 137 14.75 11.32 -3.16
C GLY A 137 14.46 10.66 -1.83
N ILE A 138 13.45 11.13 -1.06
CA ILE A 138 13.07 10.45 0.18
C ILE A 138 12.56 9.02 -0.07
N ALA A 139 11.82 8.80 -1.16
CA ALA A 139 11.25 7.51 -1.52
C ALA A 139 12.33 6.44 -1.79
N PRO A 140 13.33 6.66 -2.68
CA PRO A 140 14.39 5.69 -2.91
C PRO A 140 15.29 5.45 -1.68
N LEU A 141 15.31 6.38 -0.72
CA LEU A 141 16.02 6.20 0.55
C LEU A 141 15.24 5.32 1.56
N MET A 142 13.93 5.48 1.64
CA MET A 142 13.06 4.85 2.63
C MET A 142 12.58 3.46 2.19
N LEU A 143 12.23 3.31 0.91
CA LEU A 143 11.62 2.10 0.37
C LEU A 143 12.48 0.84 0.62
N PRO A 144 13.80 0.82 0.35
CA PRO A 144 14.63 -0.36 0.65
C PRO A 144 14.70 -0.71 2.14
N ARG A 145 14.62 0.29 3.03
CA ARG A 145 14.66 0.07 4.48
C ARG A 145 13.36 -0.58 4.97
N LEU A 146 12.23 -0.09 4.47
CA LEU A 146 10.91 -0.66 4.75
C LEU A 146 10.84 -2.10 4.27
N MET A 147 11.21 -2.37 3.00
CA MET A 147 11.17 -3.72 2.43
C MET A 147 12.07 -4.70 3.19
N LYS A 148 13.27 -4.28 3.58
CA LYS A 148 14.18 -5.11 4.40
C LYS A 148 13.53 -5.53 5.71
N ASP A 149 12.90 -4.59 6.41
CA ASP A 149 12.29 -4.88 7.71
C ASP A 149 11.01 -5.69 7.58
N MET A 150 10.20 -5.43 6.54
CA MET A 150 9.03 -6.25 6.19
C MET A 150 9.41 -7.72 5.99
N PHE A 151 10.47 -8.01 5.23
CA PHE A 151 10.94 -9.39 5.06
C PHE A 151 11.51 -10.03 6.34
N ALA A 152 12.03 -9.22 7.26
CA ALA A 152 12.53 -9.72 8.54
C ALA A 152 11.38 -10.06 9.50
N LEU A 153 10.32 -9.24 9.51
CA LEU A 153 9.12 -9.43 10.32
C LEU A 153 8.23 -10.56 9.78
N GLU A 154 8.17 -10.72 8.46
CA GLU A 154 7.30 -11.67 7.77
C GLU A 154 8.16 -12.74 7.07
N PRO A 155 8.70 -13.74 7.79
CA PRO A 155 9.63 -14.73 7.21
C PRO A 155 9.00 -15.58 6.10
N GLU A 156 7.68 -15.76 6.12
CA GLU A 156 6.93 -16.49 5.10
C GLU A 156 6.64 -15.62 3.85
N CYS A 157 6.74 -14.29 3.96
CA CYS A 157 6.58 -13.41 2.82
C CYS A 157 7.73 -13.59 1.83
N ARG A 158 7.38 -13.99 0.61
CA ARG A 158 8.34 -14.24 -0.49
C ARG A 158 8.55 -13.03 -1.37
N ARG A 159 7.61 -12.08 -1.38
CA ARG A 159 7.65 -10.93 -2.29
C ARG A 159 6.77 -9.78 -1.82
N ILE A 160 7.11 -8.59 -2.28
CA ILE A 160 6.35 -7.35 -2.06
C ILE A 160 5.83 -6.85 -3.41
N MET A 161 4.53 -6.64 -3.50
CA MET A 161 3.82 -6.23 -4.69
C MET A 161 3.66 -4.71 -4.74
N PHE A 162 3.78 -4.16 -5.94
CA PHE A 162 3.50 -2.76 -6.23
C PHE A 162 2.60 -2.65 -7.45
N ASP A 163 1.62 -1.77 -7.37
CA ASP A 163 0.64 -1.54 -8.42
C ASP A 163 0.43 -0.04 -8.62
N PRO A 164 1.42 0.74 -9.09
CA PRO A 164 1.19 2.11 -9.51
C PRO A 164 0.21 2.21 -10.69
N ASP A 165 -0.44 3.36 -10.86
CA ASP A 165 -1.16 3.66 -12.11
C ASP A 165 -0.17 3.57 -13.28
N HIS A 166 -0.61 2.99 -14.40
CA HIS A 166 0.27 2.78 -15.54
C HIS A 166 0.85 4.09 -16.11
N ARG A 167 0.15 5.22 -15.92
CA ARG A 167 0.59 6.58 -16.31
C ARG A 167 1.50 7.22 -15.28
N ASN A 168 1.59 6.70 -14.06
CA ASN A 168 2.45 7.26 -13.01
C ASN A 168 3.91 6.85 -13.23
N ILE A 169 4.57 7.52 -14.19
CA ILE A 169 5.95 7.25 -14.58
C ILE A 169 6.93 7.39 -13.40
N GLY A 170 6.66 8.31 -12.46
CA GLY A 170 7.49 8.51 -11.27
C GLY A 170 7.49 7.29 -10.36
N ALA A 171 6.31 6.76 -10.05
CA ALA A 171 6.18 5.57 -9.22
C ALA A 171 6.72 4.31 -9.91
N ARG A 172 6.47 4.14 -11.22
CA ARG A 172 7.02 3.03 -12.03
C ARG A 172 8.55 3.03 -12.00
N ARG A 173 9.17 4.19 -12.27
CA ARG A 173 10.63 4.34 -12.22
C ARG A 173 11.19 4.09 -10.83
N LEU A 174 10.47 4.47 -9.77
CA LEU A 174 10.90 4.21 -8.40
C LEU A 174 10.93 2.71 -8.10
N VAL A 175 9.88 1.96 -8.46
CA VAL A 175 9.84 0.51 -8.20
C VAL A 175 10.85 -0.25 -9.06
N GLU A 176 11.07 0.17 -10.30
CA GLU A 176 12.14 -0.34 -11.17
C GLU A 176 13.53 -0.04 -10.59
N TYR A 177 13.74 1.18 -10.08
CA TYR A 177 15.00 1.59 -9.47
C TYR A 177 15.38 0.75 -8.25
N VAL A 178 14.40 0.35 -7.43
CA VAL A 178 14.66 -0.53 -6.28
C VAL A 178 14.79 -2.01 -6.66
N GLY A 179 14.64 -2.36 -7.95
CA GLY A 179 14.85 -3.72 -8.46
C GLY A 179 13.58 -4.58 -8.58
N ALA A 180 12.39 -3.96 -8.58
CA ALA A 180 11.16 -4.70 -8.81
C ALA A 180 11.04 -5.15 -10.28
N THR A 181 10.59 -6.38 -10.49
CA THR A 181 10.33 -6.96 -11.81
C THR A 181 8.92 -6.59 -12.27
N PHE A 182 8.79 -6.17 -13.53
CA PHE A 182 7.50 -5.82 -14.13
C PHE A 182 6.70 -7.08 -14.53
N LEU A 183 5.43 -7.13 -14.12
CA LEU A 183 4.50 -8.24 -14.36
C LEU A 183 3.37 -7.90 -15.35
N GLY A 184 3.46 -6.77 -16.04
CA GLY A 184 2.48 -6.34 -17.05
C GLY A 184 1.53 -5.23 -16.56
N GLU A 185 0.83 -4.65 -17.52
CA GLU A 185 -0.28 -3.73 -17.25
C GLU A 185 -1.61 -4.51 -17.22
N HIS A 186 -2.47 -4.18 -16.26
CA HIS A 186 -3.71 -4.90 -16.01
C HIS A 186 -4.87 -3.91 -15.86
N GLN A 187 -5.93 -4.10 -16.64
CA GLN A 187 -7.18 -3.35 -16.49
C GLN A 187 -7.92 -3.83 -15.24
N MET A 188 -8.10 -2.93 -14.29
CA MET A 188 -8.89 -3.11 -13.06
C MET A 188 -10.24 -2.41 -13.20
N ALA A 189 -11.12 -2.56 -12.20
CA ALA A 189 -12.47 -1.99 -12.24
C ALA A 189 -12.47 -0.45 -12.33
N ASN A 190 -11.53 0.23 -11.67
CA ASN A 190 -11.46 1.70 -11.62
C ASN A 190 -10.28 2.30 -12.40
N ARG A 191 -9.26 1.51 -12.75
CA ARG A 191 -7.99 2.01 -13.33
C ARG A 191 -7.22 0.95 -14.08
N THR A 192 -6.18 1.36 -14.81
CA THR A 192 -5.15 0.44 -15.31
C THR A 192 -3.91 0.56 -14.44
N MET A 193 -3.46 -0.56 -13.88
CA MET A 193 -2.25 -0.61 -13.06
C MET A 193 -1.09 -1.20 -13.86
N ALA A 194 0.14 -0.80 -13.52
CA ALA A 194 1.34 -1.51 -13.90
C ALA A 194 1.78 -2.35 -12.68
N LEU A 195 1.72 -3.68 -12.78
CA LEU A 195 2.04 -4.57 -11.67
C LEU A 195 3.54 -4.84 -11.62
N TYR A 196 4.13 -4.75 -10.44
CA TYR A 196 5.54 -5.07 -10.18
C TYR A 196 5.66 -5.95 -8.94
N VAL A 197 6.74 -6.72 -8.90
CA VAL A 197 7.10 -7.59 -7.79
C VAL A 197 8.55 -7.32 -7.36
N PHE A 198 8.76 -7.07 -6.08
CA PHE A 198 10.10 -7.13 -5.48
C PHE A 198 10.25 -8.46 -4.73
N PRO A 199 10.98 -9.43 -5.30
CA PRO A 199 11.05 -10.77 -4.73
C PRO A 199 12.15 -10.86 -3.65
N ARG A 200 11.99 -11.77 -2.68
CA ARG A 200 13.01 -12.05 -1.66
C ARG A 200 14.21 -12.75 -2.31
N THR A 201 13.97 -13.74 -3.16
CA THR A 201 14.97 -14.33 -4.07
C THR A 201 14.44 -14.37 -5.50
N PRO A 202 15.29 -14.48 -6.54
CA PRO A 202 14.81 -14.52 -7.94
C PRO A 202 13.75 -15.58 -8.24
N GLU A 203 13.75 -16.70 -7.52
CA GLU A 203 12.78 -17.79 -7.63
C GLU A 203 11.39 -17.41 -7.09
N ASP A 204 11.31 -16.35 -6.29
CA ASP A 204 10.06 -15.83 -5.75
C ASP A 204 9.32 -14.93 -6.74
N ILE A 205 9.72 -14.81 -8.01
CA ILE A 205 8.91 -14.13 -9.03
C ILE A 205 7.74 -15.04 -9.43
N PRO A 206 6.46 -14.59 -9.30
CA PRO A 206 5.31 -15.41 -9.65
C PRO A 206 5.23 -15.64 -11.16
N ALA A 207 4.65 -16.78 -11.54
CA ALA A 207 4.22 -16.99 -12.91
C ALA A 207 3.09 -16.01 -13.28
N HIS A 208 3.04 -15.63 -14.56
CA HIS A 208 1.92 -14.88 -15.12
C HIS A 208 0.66 -15.77 -15.13
N LYS A 209 -0.49 -15.22 -14.75
CA LYS A 209 -1.81 -15.83 -14.96
C LYS A 209 -2.39 -15.45 -16.31
#